data_AF-A0A960T688-F1
#
_entry.id   AF-A0A960T688-F1
#
_cell.length_a   1.000
_cell.length_b   1.000
_cell.length_c   1.000
_cell.angle_alpha   90.00
_cell.angle_beta   90.00
_cell.angle_gamma   90.00
#
_symmetry.space_group_name_H-M   'P 1'
#
loop_
_entity.id
_entity.type
_entity.pdbx_description
1 polymer ?
#
loop_
_entity_poly.entity_id
_entity_poly.type
_entity_poly.pdbx_seq_one_letter_code
_entity_poly.pdbx_strand_id
1 'polypeptide(L)'
;PSGASYMLANRAVMKRVFPGLFRNYGIRPLDFYGQALLTTMRYLAPPASGDPSIVLLSPGVFNSAYFEHTFLARQMGIPLVEGRDLIVHDARVFMRTTSGLRPVNVIYRRIDDDFIDPLVFRKDSMLGVPGLFSAYRKGNVTLANAAGTGVADDKAIYAYVPAIIRYYLGEDAILPNIDTFLCSDSVQCSYV
;
A
#
# COMPACT_ATOMS: atom_id res chain seq x y z
N PRO A 1 -2.45 -1.21 -4.01
CA PRO A 1 -2.23 -1.94 -5.29
C PRO A 1 -1.81 -3.38 -5.00
N SER A 2 -2.18 -4.32 -5.87
CA SER A 2 -1.88 -5.76 -5.71
C SER A 2 -1.20 -6.33 -6.95
N GLY A 3 -0.57 -7.51 -6.86
CA GLY A 3 -0.04 -8.25 -8.02
C GLY A 3 1.45 -8.59 -7.93
N ALA A 4 2.20 -7.93 -7.04
CA ALA A 4 3.65 -8.13 -6.91
C ALA A 4 4.01 -9.56 -6.49
N SER A 5 3.16 -10.23 -5.70
CA SER A 5 3.38 -11.62 -5.30
C SER A 5 3.39 -12.58 -6.49
N TYR A 6 2.47 -12.40 -7.44
CA TYR A 6 2.40 -13.20 -8.66
C TYR A 6 3.65 -13.01 -9.52
N MET A 7 4.11 -11.77 -9.70
CA MET A 7 5.35 -11.47 -10.42
C MET A 7 6.54 -12.24 -9.84
N LEU A 8 6.70 -12.19 -8.50
CA LEU A 8 7.81 -12.85 -7.80
C LEU A 8 7.68 -14.38 -7.82
N ALA A 9 6.47 -14.91 -7.59
CA ALA A 9 6.20 -16.34 -7.64
C ALA A 9 6.45 -16.92 -9.04
N ASN A 10 5.93 -16.25 -10.08
CA ASN A 10 6.15 -16.65 -11.47
C ASN A 10 7.65 -16.65 -11.80
N ARG A 11 8.39 -15.63 -11.35
CA ARG A 11 9.85 -15.58 -11.55
C ARG A 11 10.57 -16.74 -10.88
N ALA A 12 10.18 -17.11 -9.66
CA ALA A 12 10.77 -18.22 -8.93
C ALA A 12 10.51 -19.57 -9.63
N VAL A 13 9.29 -19.79 -10.09
CA VAL A 13 8.91 -21.00 -10.85
C VAL A 13 9.69 -21.07 -12.17
N MET A 14 9.74 -19.98 -12.93
CA MET A 14 10.46 -19.93 -14.21
C MET A 14 11.95 -20.23 -14.06
N LYS A 15 12.61 -19.71 -13.00
CA LYS A 15 14.02 -20.03 -12.71
C LYS A 15 14.22 -21.53 -12.44
N ARG A 16 13.27 -22.17 -11.77
CA ARG A 16 13.34 -23.60 -11.42
C ARG A 16 13.05 -24.50 -12.62
N VAL A 17 12.05 -24.17 -13.44
CA VAL A 17 11.61 -25.00 -14.56
C VAL A 17 12.51 -24.80 -15.80
N PHE A 18 12.97 -23.57 -16.05
CA PHE A 18 13.74 -23.23 -17.25
C PHE A 18 15.09 -22.55 -16.93
N PRO A 19 15.98 -23.20 -16.14
CA PRO A 19 17.23 -22.56 -15.71
C PRO A 19 18.16 -22.18 -16.88
N GLY A 20 18.11 -22.91 -18.00
CA GLY A 20 18.87 -22.59 -19.22
C GLY A 20 18.52 -21.23 -19.83
N LEU A 21 17.24 -20.84 -19.77
CA LEU A 21 16.78 -19.53 -20.28
C LEU A 21 17.39 -18.38 -19.47
N PHE A 22 17.53 -18.54 -18.15
CA PHE A 22 18.17 -17.51 -17.30
C PHE A 22 19.69 -17.45 -17.43
N ARG A 23 20.34 -18.51 -17.92
CA ARG A 23 21.78 -18.47 -18.23
C ARG A 23 22.04 -17.80 -19.58
N ASN A 24 21.15 -18.03 -20.55
CA ASN A 24 21.36 -17.58 -21.93
C ASN A 24 20.83 -16.15 -22.18
N TYR A 25 19.91 -15.68 -21.36
CA TYR A 25 19.36 -14.32 -21.44
C TYR A 25 19.72 -13.55 -20.18
N GLY A 26 20.21 -12.31 -20.33
CA GLY A 26 20.57 -11.40 -19.23
C GLY A 26 19.37 -10.86 -18.45
N ILE A 27 18.56 -11.75 -17.88
CA ILE A 27 17.31 -11.41 -17.21
C ILE A 27 17.61 -10.74 -15.87
N ARG A 28 17.12 -9.50 -15.72
CA ARG A 28 17.32 -8.73 -14.49
C ARG A 28 16.64 -9.41 -13.29
N PRO A 29 17.30 -9.44 -12.11
CA PRO A 29 16.73 -9.99 -10.89
C PRO A 29 15.52 -9.17 -10.41
N LEU A 30 14.67 -9.78 -9.56
CA LEU A 30 13.49 -9.14 -8.95
C LEU A 30 13.39 -9.43 -7.44
N ASP A 31 14.31 -10.23 -6.90
CA ASP A 31 14.35 -10.67 -5.50
C ASP A 31 14.56 -9.52 -4.50
N PHE A 32 15.08 -8.38 -4.95
CA PHE A 32 15.23 -7.18 -4.11
C PHE A 32 13.92 -6.43 -3.82
N TYR A 33 12.80 -6.78 -4.47
CA TYR A 33 11.53 -6.04 -4.34
C TYR A 33 11.07 -5.85 -2.88
N GLY A 34 11.09 -6.93 -2.09
CA GLY A 34 10.67 -6.86 -0.69
C GLY A 34 11.55 -5.94 0.16
N GLN A 35 12.87 -5.98 -0.07
CA GLN A 35 13.83 -5.11 0.64
C GLN A 35 13.73 -3.66 0.18
N ALA A 36 13.49 -3.41 -1.11
CA ALA A 36 13.24 -2.06 -1.62
C ALA A 36 11.97 -1.47 -0.98
N LEU A 37 10.89 -2.25 -0.92
CA LEU A 37 9.65 -1.82 -0.26
C LEU A 37 9.87 -1.55 1.24
N LEU A 38 10.58 -2.43 1.94
CA LEU A 38 10.95 -2.21 3.35
C LEU A 38 11.77 -0.93 3.54
N THR A 39 12.73 -0.67 2.66
CA THR A 39 13.57 0.53 2.71
C THR A 39 12.72 1.78 2.52
N THR A 40 11.77 1.77 1.58
CA THR A 40 10.80 2.86 1.43
C THR A 40 9.97 3.05 2.70
N MET A 41 9.49 1.98 3.33
CA MET A 41 8.73 2.08 4.58
C MET A 41 9.57 2.66 5.72
N ARG A 42 10.85 2.29 5.82
CA ARG A 42 11.78 2.89 6.80
C ARG A 42 11.97 4.38 6.57
N TYR A 43 12.07 4.80 5.32
CA TYR A 43 12.18 6.22 4.96
C TYR A 43 10.93 7.03 5.33
N LEU A 44 9.75 6.41 5.29
CA LEU A 44 8.48 7.02 5.67
C LEU A 44 8.24 7.12 7.19
N ALA A 45 9.14 6.61 8.02
CA ALA A 45 8.97 6.62 9.46
C ALA A 45 8.96 8.05 10.04
N PRO A 46 8.14 8.34 11.06
CA PRO A 46 8.17 9.64 11.73
C PRO A 46 9.55 10.01 12.28
N PRO A 47 9.89 11.31 12.37
CA PRO A 47 11.15 11.77 12.96
C PRO A 47 11.35 11.20 14.36
N ALA A 48 12.60 10.83 14.70
CA ALA A 48 13.01 10.20 15.96
C ALA A 48 12.69 8.69 16.14
N SER A 49 12.30 7.98 15.08
CA SER A 49 11.97 6.54 15.19
C SER A 49 13.17 5.58 15.29
N GLY A 50 14.42 6.04 15.16
CA GLY A 50 15.61 5.18 15.29
C GLY A 50 15.58 3.99 14.34
N ASP A 51 15.34 2.78 14.88
CA ASP A 51 14.96 1.58 14.12
C ASP A 51 13.42 1.45 14.12
N PRO A 52 12.71 1.93 13.07
CA PRO A 52 11.26 2.01 13.09
C PRO A 52 10.62 0.62 13.04
N SER A 53 9.63 0.41 13.90
CA SER A 53 8.78 -0.77 13.86
C SER A 53 7.75 -0.63 12.74
N ILE A 54 7.83 -1.53 11.76
CA ILE A 54 6.99 -1.56 10.57
C ILE A 54 6.13 -2.82 10.62
N VAL A 55 4.83 -2.69 10.34
CA VAL A 55 3.89 -3.83 10.28
C VAL A 55 3.05 -3.79 9.00
N LEU A 56 2.56 -4.94 8.55
CA LEU A 56 1.58 -5.04 7.47
C LEU A 56 0.21 -5.32 8.05
N LEU A 57 -0.72 -4.37 7.91
CA LEU A 57 -2.10 -4.49 8.39
C LEU A 57 -2.99 -5.15 7.33
N SER A 58 -3.57 -6.29 7.66
CA SER A 58 -4.39 -7.12 6.77
C SER A 58 -5.83 -7.24 7.29
N PRO A 59 -6.83 -7.34 6.41
CA PRO A 59 -8.21 -7.64 6.79
C PRO A 59 -8.43 -9.11 7.20
N GLY A 60 -7.40 -9.96 7.11
CA GLY A 60 -7.45 -11.36 7.52
C GLY A 60 -7.71 -12.36 6.39
N VAL A 61 -7.86 -13.62 6.76
CA VAL A 61 -7.84 -14.80 5.87
C VAL A 61 -8.97 -14.84 4.82
N PHE A 62 -10.07 -14.15 5.07
CA PHE A 62 -11.23 -14.15 4.18
C PHE A 62 -11.10 -13.15 3.00
N ASN A 63 -9.99 -12.43 2.92
CA ASN A 63 -9.70 -11.57 1.78
C ASN A 63 -8.96 -12.32 0.67
N SER A 64 -9.37 -12.13 -0.57
CA SER A 64 -8.80 -12.80 -1.74
C SER A 64 -7.29 -12.54 -1.95
N ALA A 65 -6.80 -11.39 -1.49
CA ALA A 65 -5.39 -11.01 -1.56
C ALA A 65 -4.58 -11.41 -0.31
N TYR A 66 -5.15 -12.15 0.64
CA TYR A 66 -4.45 -12.52 1.88
C TYR A 66 -3.15 -13.30 1.64
N PHE A 67 -3.12 -14.14 0.61
CA PHE A 67 -1.89 -14.79 0.15
C PHE A 67 -0.78 -13.77 -0.17
N GLU A 68 -1.12 -12.68 -0.86
CA GLU A 68 -0.15 -11.64 -1.17
C GLU A 68 0.32 -10.90 0.10
N HIS A 69 -0.58 -10.67 1.06
CA HIS A 69 -0.24 -9.98 2.31
C HIS A 69 0.78 -10.81 3.11
N THR A 70 0.52 -12.11 3.28
CA THR A 70 1.45 -13.04 3.94
C THR A 70 2.77 -13.15 3.19
N PHE A 71 2.73 -13.21 1.87
CA PHE A 71 3.93 -13.30 1.04
C PHE A 71 4.82 -12.05 1.16
N LEU A 72 4.23 -10.85 1.08
CA LEU A 72 4.97 -9.59 1.19
C LEU A 72 5.50 -9.36 2.60
N ALA A 73 4.70 -9.60 3.64
CA ALA A 73 5.15 -9.50 5.02
C ALA A 73 6.37 -10.41 5.27
N ARG A 74 6.34 -11.64 4.76
CA ARG A 74 7.45 -12.59 4.85
C ARG A 74 8.69 -12.13 4.07
N GLN A 75 8.53 -11.63 2.85
CA GLN A 75 9.63 -11.11 2.03
C GLN A 75 10.30 -9.88 2.65
N MET A 76 9.51 -9.02 3.29
CA MET A 76 9.99 -7.84 4.01
C MET A 76 10.55 -8.19 5.39
N GLY A 77 10.20 -9.35 5.95
CA GLY A 77 10.57 -9.74 7.31
C GLY A 77 9.87 -8.91 8.39
N ILE A 78 8.63 -8.47 8.13
CA ILE A 78 7.84 -7.65 9.06
C ILE A 78 6.63 -8.43 9.60
N PRO A 79 6.10 -8.09 10.78
CA PRO A 79 4.86 -8.69 11.30
C PRO A 79 3.67 -8.45 10.37
N LEU A 80 2.91 -9.51 10.12
CA LEU A 80 1.56 -9.45 9.57
C LEU A 80 0.58 -9.35 10.74
N VAL A 81 -0.24 -8.31 10.76
CA VAL A 81 -1.17 -8.02 11.86
C VAL A 81 -2.58 -7.77 11.33
N GLU A 82 -3.57 -8.02 12.17
CA GLU A 82 -4.96 -7.60 11.98
C GLU A 82 -5.31 -6.45 12.94
N GLY A 83 -6.44 -5.78 12.74
CA GLY A 83 -6.84 -4.64 13.58
C GLY A 83 -6.84 -4.94 15.08
N ARG A 84 -7.26 -6.15 15.46
CA ARG A 84 -7.28 -6.63 16.87
C ARG A 84 -5.90 -6.73 17.53
N ASP A 85 -4.84 -6.90 16.75
CA ASP A 85 -3.47 -7.02 17.24
C ASP A 85 -2.86 -5.67 17.58
N LEU A 86 -3.50 -4.58 17.12
CA LEU A 86 -3.08 -3.21 17.35
C LEU A 86 -3.98 -2.52 18.38
N ILE A 87 -3.41 -1.57 19.11
CA ILE A 87 -4.13 -0.70 20.03
C ILE A 87 -3.56 0.72 19.91
N VAL A 88 -4.44 1.72 20.01
CA VAL A 88 -4.04 3.11 20.13
C VAL A 88 -4.13 3.53 21.60
N HIS A 89 -3.04 4.08 22.13
CA HIS A 89 -2.98 4.66 23.46
C HIS A 89 -2.19 5.98 23.40
N ASP A 90 -2.72 7.05 23.99
CA ASP A 90 -2.16 8.41 23.91
C ASP A 90 -1.80 8.85 22.48
N ALA A 91 -2.69 8.51 21.54
CA ALA A 91 -2.54 8.75 20.11
C ALA A 91 -1.25 8.16 19.49
N ARG A 92 -0.68 7.12 20.10
CA ARG A 92 0.41 6.29 19.56
C ARG A 92 -0.11 4.88 19.33
N VAL A 93 0.41 4.21 18.29
CA VAL A 93 0.00 2.86 17.92
C VAL A 93 0.96 1.84 18.52
N PHE A 94 0.41 0.78 19.09
CA PHE A 94 1.15 -0.33 19.66
C PHE A 94 0.62 -1.65 19.12
N MET A 95 1.52 -2.60 18.92
CA MET A 95 1.23 -4.00 18.65
C MET A 95 1.24 -4.79 19.97
N ARG A 96 0.23 -5.62 20.17
CA ARG A 96 0.14 -6.56 21.30
C ARG A 96 1.11 -7.72 21.06
N THR A 97 1.98 -7.95 22.03
CA THR A 97 2.89 -9.12 22.02
C THR A 97 2.82 -9.83 23.38
N THR A 98 3.32 -11.05 23.44
CA THR A 98 3.42 -11.81 24.70
C THR A 98 4.33 -11.13 25.73
N SER A 99 5.31 -10.34 25.28
CA SER A 99 6.23 -9.57 26.13
C SER A 99 5.72 -8.16 26.46
N GLY A 100 4.51 -7.79 26.03
CA GLY A 100 3.91 -6.49 26.25
C GLY A 100 3.64 -5.70 24.96
N LEU A 101 3.39 -4.40 25.11
CA LEU A 101 3.08 -3.51 23.99
C LEU A 101 4.36 -3.06 23.28
N ARG A 102 4.45 -3.29 21.97
CA ARG A 102 5.56 -2.81 21.14
C ARG A 102 5.08 -1.63 20.29
N PRO A 103 5.78 -0.48 20.28
CA PRO A 103 5.38 0.65 19.44
C PRO A 103 5.42 0.29 17.95
N VAL A 104 4.54 0.91 17.17
CA VAL A 104 4.46 0.78 15.71
C VAL A 104 4.57 2.16 15.09
N ASN A 105 5.53 2.35 14.18
CA ASN A 105 5.84 3.63 13.57
C ASN A 105 5.28 3.74 12.15
N VAL A 106 5.24 2.63 11.41
CA VAL A 106 4.76 2.59 10.02
C VAL A 106 3.85 1.38 9.82
N ILE A 107 2.72 1.60 9.18
CA ILE A 107 1.75 0.56 8.85
C ILE A 107 1.60 0.52 7.34
N TYR A 108 2.05 -0.58 6.73
CA TYR A 108 1.70 -0.91 5.35
C TYR A 108 0.29 -1.51 5.35
N ARG A 109 -0.72 -0.70 5.06
CA ARG A 109 -2.13 -1.11 5.11
C ARG A 109 -2.52 -1.82 3.82
N ARG A 110 -3.26 -2.91 3.98
CA ARG A 110 -3.94 -3.66 2.92
C ARG A 110 -5.46 -3.70 3.15
N ILE A 111 -5.96 -2.63 3.77
CA ILE A 111 -7.35 -2.38 4.12
C ILE A 111 -7.72 -1.01 3.53
N ASP A 112 -8.92 -0.90 2.97
CA ASP A 112 -9.45 0.34 2.41
C ASP A 112 -9.74 1.39 3.49
N ASP A 113 -9.71 2.67 3.12
CA ASP A 113 -9.80 3.83 4.02
C ASP A 113 -11.03 3.75 4.93
N ASP A 114 -12.18 3.38 4.36
CA ASP A 114 -13.45 3.25 5.06
C ASP A 114 -13.40 2.33 6.30
N PHE A 115 -12.48 1.36 6.31
CA PHE A 115 -12.44 0.31 7.31
C PHE A 115 -11.31 0.48 8.34
N ILE A 116 -10.40 1.45 8.18
CA ILE A 116 -9.18 1.54 9.00
C ILE A 116 -9.42 2.04 10.43
N ASP A 117 -10.47 2.83 10.66
CA ASP A 117 -10.79 3.42 11.98
C ASP A 117 -12.30 3.59 12.16
N PRO A 118 -12.96 2.77 13.00
CA PRO A 118 -14.40 2.86 13.21
C PRO A 118 -14.85 4.12 13.97
N LEU A 119 -13.92 4.88 14.59
CA LEU A 119 -14.26 6.14 15.25
C LEU A 119 -14.40 7.31 14.27
N VAL A 120 -13.88 7.17 13.05
CA VAL A 120 -13.86 8.24 12.03
C VAL A 120 -14.63 7.85 10.78
N PHE A 121 -14.49 6.61 10.32
CA PHE A 121 -15.09 6.12 9.07
C PHE A 121 -16.30 5.22 9.36
N ARG A 122 -16.29 3.97 8.87
CA ARG A 122 -17.38 3.02 9.08
C ARG A 122 -17.38 2.49 10.51
N LYS A 123 -18.41 2.88 11.27
CA LYS A 123 -18.58 2.51 12.69
C LYS A 123 -18.75 1.00 12.93
N ASP A 124 -19.24 0.27 11.93
CA ASP A 124 -19.43 -1.18 11.95
C ASP A 124 -18.17 -1.95 11.51
N SER A 125 -17.09 -1.26 11.14
CA SER A 125 -15.83 -1.91 10.78
C SER A 125 -15.22 -2.66 11.96
N MET A 126 -14.96 -3.95 11.77
CA MET A 126 -14.18 -4.79 12.69
C MET A 126 -12.73 -5.01 12.22
N LEU A 127 -12.35 -4.42 11.08
CA LEU A 127 -11.04 -4.66 10.44
C LEU A 127 -9.97 -3.66 10.90
N GLY A 128 -10.40 -2.45 11.26
CA GLY A 128 -9.54 -1.32 11.62
C GLY A 128 -9.10 -1.31 13.07
N VAL A 129 -8.49 -0.19 13.46
CA VAL A 129 -8.01 0.06 14.82
C VAL A 129 -8.64 1.37 15.32
N PRO A 130 -9.47 1.34 16.37
CA PRO A 130 -10.08 2.56 16.91
C PRO A 130 -9.03 3.61 17.28
N GLY A 131 -9.17 4.82 16.71
CA GLY A 131 -8.29 5.96 16.98
C GLY A 131 -7.03 6.02 16.12
N LEU A 132 -6.85 5.10 15.18
CA LEU A 132 -5.71 5.06 14.27
C LEU A 132 -5.58 6.33 13.43
N PHE A 133 -6.69 6.86 12.93
CA PHE A 133 -6.67 8.06 12.11
C PHE A 133 -6.26 9.29 12.91
N SER A 134 -6.63 9.34 14.19
CA SER A 134 -6.17 10.39 15.12
C SER A 134 -4.66 10.33 15.35
N ALA A 135 -4.11 9.13 15.56
CA ALA A 135 -2.67 8.92 15.69
C ALA A 135 -1.91 9.32 14.41
N TYR A 136 -2.44 8.95 13.24
CA TYR A 136 -1.92 9.32 11.93
C TYR A 136 -1.90 10.85 11.73
N ARG A 137 -3.03 11.52 12.01
CA ARG A 137 -3.15 13.00 11.89
C ARG A 137 -2.20 13.76 12.81
N LYS A 138 -1.84 13.19 13.97
CA LYS A 138 -0.86 13.78 14.90
C LYS A 138 0.59 13.49 14.51
N GLY A 139 0.84 12.74 13.42
CA GLY A 139 2.18 12.39 12.96
C GLY A 139 2.88 11.32 13.81
N ASN A 140 2.15 10.60 14.67
CA ASN A 140 2.72 9.57 15.54
C ASN A 140 2.91 8.22 14.85
N VAL A 141 2.26 8.01 13.70
CA VAL A 141 2.35 6.80 12.87
C VAL A 141 2.20 7.20 11.40
N THR A 142 2.91 6.52 10.51
CA THR A 142 2.73 6.68 9.07
C THR A 142 1.91 5.54 8.49
N LEU A 143 0.89 5.88 7.69
CA LEU A 143 0.11 4.91 6.92
C LEU A 143 0.62 4.90 5.47
N ALA A 144 0.91 3.70 4.97
CA ALA A 144 1.29 3.49 3.58
C ALA A 144 0.29 2.50 2.92
N ASN A 145 -0.44 2.87 1.87
CA ASN A 145 -0.55 4.22 1.31
C ASN A 145 -1.28 5.18 2.27
N ALA A 146 -1.12 6.49 2.06
CA ALA A 146 -1.85 7.50 2.83
C ALA A 146 -3.37 7.35 2.67
N ALA A 147 -4.14 7.90 3.62
CA ALA A 147 -5.59 8.02 3.45
C ALA A 147 -5.90 9.09 2.39
N GLY A 148 -6.94 8.87 1.58
CA GLY A 148 -7.42 9.80 0.56
C GLY A 148 -6.78 9.66 -0.83
N THR A 149 -5.85 8.71 -1.03
CA THR A 149 -5.19 8.54 -2.34
C THR A 149 -6.15 8.12 -3.46
N GLY A 150 -7.34 7.62 -3.13
CA GLY A 150 -8.36 7.21 -4.10
C GLY A 150 -8.84 8.36 -5.00
N VAL A 151 -8.77 9.62 -4.55
CA VAL A 151 -9.11 10.78 -5.40
C VAL A 151 -8.18 10.86 -6.62
N ALA A 152 -6.90 10.52 -6.47
CA ALA A 152 -5.93 10.63 -7.56
C ALA A 152 -6.05 9.51 -8.62
N ASP A 153 -6.63 8.37 -8.25
CA ASP A 153 -6.81 7.19 -9.12
C ASP A 153 -8.27 7.02 -9.58
N ASP A 154 -9.10 8.05 -9.36
CA ASP A 154 -10.47 8.04 -9.83
C ASP A 154 -10.53 8.12 -11.37
N LYS A 155 -11.49 7.42 -11.97
CA LYS A 155 -11.64 7.36 -13.43
C LYS A 155 -11.88 8.73 -14.06
N ALA A 156 -12.56 9.64 -13.36
CA ALA A 156 -12.74 11.00 -13.85
C ALA A 156 -11.42 11.78 -13.84
N ILE A 157 -10.58 11.56 -12.82
CA ILE A 157 -9.26 12.20 -12.70
C ILE A 157 -8.27 11.63 -13.73
N TYR A 158 -8.39 10.36 -14.12
CA TYR A 158 -7.56 9.75 -15.16
C TYR A 158 -7.49 10.60 -16.42
N ALA A 159 -8.62 11.13 -16.91
CA ALA A 159 -8.68 11.97 -18.12
C ALA A 159 -7.80 13.24 -18.02
N TYR A 160 -7.52 13.72 -16.81
CA TYR A 160 -6.73 14.92 -16.57
C TYR A 160 -5.24 14.67 -16.31
N VAL A 161 -4.79 13.41 -16.23
CA VAL A 161 -3.38 13.07 -15.93
C VAL A 161 -2.37 13.80 -16.84
N PRO A 162 -2.56 13.91 -18.17
CA PRO A 162 -1.63 14.66 -19.01
C PRO A 162 -1.56 16.15 -18.66
N ALA A 163 -2.69 16.76 -18.29
CA ALA A 163 -2.73 18.16 -17.85
C ALA A 163 -2.07 18.35 -16.49
N ILE A 164 -2.25 17.39 -15.58
CA ILE A 164 -1.58 17.35 -14.26
C ILE A 164 -0.05 17.30 -14.45
N ILE A 165 0.46 16.44 -15.35
CA ILE A 165 1.89 16.34 -15.66
C ILE A 165 2.44 17.70 -16.14
N ARG A 166 1.79 18.33 -17.12
CA ARG A 166 2.20 19.65 -17.61
C ARG A 166 2.16 20.72 -16.52
N TYR A 167 1.14 20.70 -15.68
CA TYR A 167 0.98 21.69 -14.62
C TYR A 167 2.08 21.60 -13.55
N TYR A 168 2.40 20.39 -13.07
CA TYR A 168 3.36 20.21 -11.98
C TYR A 168 4.81 20.10 -12.44
N LEU A 169 5.06 19.53 -13.62
CA LEU A 169 6.41 19.26 -14.12
C LEU A 169 6.83 20.18 -15.27
N GLY A 170 5.88 20.87 -15.92
CA GLY A 170 6.18 21.66 -17.13
C GLY A 170 6.57 20.81 -18.34
N GLU A 171 6.28 19.51 -18.29
CA GLU A 171 6.70 18.52 -19.29
C GLU A 171 5.47 17.90 -19.97
N ASP A 172 5.66 17.36 -21.18
CA ASP A 172 4.66 16.52 -21.82
C ASP A 172 4.70 15.08 -21.27
N ALA A 173 3.54 14.42 -21.27
CA ALA A 173 3.43 13.04 -20.81
C ALA A 173 4.22 12.09 -21.72
N ILE A 174 5.24 11.44 -21.16
CA ILE A 174 6.05 10.42 -21.87
C ILE A 174 5.19 9.20 -22.24
N LEU A 175 4.30 8.79 -21.35
CA LEU A 175 3.33 7.73 -21.59
C LEU A 175 1.98 8.36 -21.94
N PRO A 176 1.44 8.14 -23.14
CA PRO A 176 0.15 8.71 -23.52
C PRO A 176 -0.98 8.02 -22.75
N ASN A 177 -1.99 8.81 -22.40
CA ASN A 177 -3.25 8.28 -21.91
C ASN A 177 -4.05 7.63 -23.03
N ILE A 178 -4.92 6.69 -22.67
CA ILE A 178 -5.97 6.21 -23.55
C ILE A 178 -7.10 7.23 -23.55
N ASP A 179 -7.69 7.47 -24.73
CA ASP A 179 -8.82 8.37 -24.89
C ASP A 179 -9.95 7.98 -23.93
N THR A 180 -10.29 8.90 -23.03
CA THR A 180 -11.29 8.71 -21.98
C THR A 180 -12.23 9.90 -22.00
N PHE A 181 -13.51 9.62 -22.27
CA PHE A 181 -14.55 10.64 -22.41
C PHE A 181 -15.31 10.82 -21.10
N LEU A 182 -15.38 12.05 -20.63
CA LEU A 182 -16.12 12.42 -19.42
C LEU A 182 -17.56 12.75 -19.79
N CYS A 183 -18.49 11.86 -19.46
CA CYS A 183 -19.92 12.09 -19.70
C CYS A 183 -20.51 13.28 -18.88
N SER A 184 -19.75 13.83 -17.94
CA SER A 184 -20.10 15.10 -17.27
C SER A 184 -20.00 16.32 -18.19
N ASP A 185 -19.18 16.23 -19.24
CA ASP A 185 -19.10 17.24 -20.30
C ASP A 185 -20.09 16.86 -21.41
N SER A 186 -20.99 17.78 -21.76
CA SER A 186 -22.06 17.49 -22.72
C SER A 186 -21.56 17.16 -24.13
N VAL A 187 -20.42 17.74 -24.54
CA VAL A 187 -19.83 17.49 -25.86
C VAL A 187 -19.21 16.10 -25.87
N GLN A 188 -18.41 15.75 -24.86
CA GLN A 188 -17.82 14.42 -24.75
C GLN A 188 -18.89 13.33 -24.55
N CYS A 189 -19.96 13.63 -23.80
CA CYS A 189 -21.07 12.71 -23.62
C CYS A 189 -21.80 12.40 -24.93
N SER A 190 -21.90 13.37 -25.84
CA SER A 190 -22.56 13.16 -27.15
C SER A 190 -21.78 12.24 -28.10
N TYR A 191 -20.51 11.98 -27.81
CA TYR A 191 -19.64 11.10 -28.59
C TYR A 191 -19.75 9.62 -28.18
N VAL A 192 -20.22 9.33 -26.96
CA VAL A 192 -20.37 7.98 -26.39
C VAL A 192 -21.73 7.40 -26.75
#